data_AF-A0A6I3MRQ0-F1
#
_entry.id   AF-A0A6I3MRQ0-F1
#
_cell.length_a   1.000
_cell.length_b   1.000
_cell.length_c   1.000
_cell.angle_alpha   90.00
_cell.angle_beta   90.00
_cell.angle_gamma   90.00
#
_symmetry.space_group_name_H-M   'P 1'
#
loop_
_entity.id
_entity.type
_entity.pdbx_description
1 polymer ?
#
loop_
_entity_poly.entity_id
_entity_poly.type
_entity_poly.pdbx_seq_one_letter_code
_entity_poly.pdbx_strand_id
1 'polypeptide(L)'
;MNSTATVLHDSETLVVYPWLDPVVDSTGFEVRSDYVEHYWLGILGPTSTWLLRRLVSGFDHYPDGYELNLPETAAALGLNYRTDKECPFTRGIDRLVMFGVAQKYSYGLAVRTRIPALSARHVQRLPQHLRESHALWLTSATS
;
A
#
# COMPACT_ATOMS: atom_id res chain seq x y z
N MET A 1 -12.67 22.60 4.87
CA MET A 1 -13.47 22.53 3.63
C MET A 1 -13.44 21.09 3.16
N ASN A 2 -14.55 20.38 3.32
CA ASN A 2 -14.69 18.98 2.96
C ASN A 2 -14.75 18.86 1.43
N SER A 3 -13.80 18.15 0.82
CA SER A 3 -13.89 17.71 -0.57
C SER A 3 -13.91 16.19 -0.62
N THR A 4 -15.14 15.67 -0.67
CA THR A 4 -15.59 14.61 -1.58
C THR A 4 -14.66 13.41 -1.78
N ALA A 5 -14.88 12.39 -0.95
CA ALA A 5 -14.72 11.00 -1.35
C ALA A 5 -15.76 10.71 -2.46
N THR A 6 -15.42 11.04 -3.71
CA THR A 6 -16.22 10.66 -4.87
C THR A 6 -15.91 9.20 -5.21
N VAL A 7 -16.74 8.32 -4.65
CA VAL A 7 -17.39 7.18 -5.32
C VAL A 7 -16.56 6.51 -6.44
N LEU A 8 -15.82 5.45 -6.09
CA LEU A 8 -15.24 4.48 -7.03
C LEU A 8 -16.26 3.41 -7.50
N HIS A 9 -17.57 3.68 -7.39
CA HIS A 9 -18.57 2.60 -7.34
C HIS A 9 -19.12 2.09 -8.68
N ASP A 10 -18.84 2.75 -9.82
CA ASP A 10 -19.46 2.38 -11.10
C ASP A 10 -18.48 1.94 -12.20
N SER A 11 -17.18 2.02 -11.94
CA SER A 11 -16.16 1.54 -12.88
C SER A 11 -15.44 0.35 -12.26
N GLU A 12 -15.44 -0.78 -12.97
CA GLU A 12 -14.65 -1.95 -12.61
C GLU A 12 -13.13 -1.71 -12.79
N THR A 13 -12.74 -0.50 -13.21
CA THR A 13 -11.37 -0.09 -13.39
C THR A 13 -11.00 1.11 -12.52
N LEU A 14 -9.69 1.23 -12.23
CA LEU A 14 -9.12 2.30 -11.43
C LEU A 14 -7.77 2.71 -12.02
N VAL A 15 -7.58 3.99 -12.31
CA VAL A 15 -6.26 4.49 -12.72
C VAL A 15 -5.34 4.50 -11.51
N VAL A 16 -4.19 3.85 -11.60
CA VAL A 16 -3.16 3.84 -10.56
C VAL A 16 -1.86 4.41 -11.11
N TYR A 17 -1.17 5.23 -10.32
CA TYR A 17 0.07 5.89 -10.74
C TYR A 17 1.03 6.05 -9.57
N PRO A 18 2.34 6.16 -9.81
CA PRO A 18 3.29 6.33 -8.73
C PRO A 18 3.08 7.67 -8.01
N TRP A 19 3.09 7.62 -6.68
CA TRP A 19 3.13 8.81 -5.85
C TRP A 19 4.59 9.18 -5.58
N LEU A 20 5.04 10.26 -6.20
CA LEU A 20 6.34 10.87 -5.92
C LEU A 20 6.28 11.66 -4.61
N ASP A 21 7.11 11.27 -3.65
CA ASP A 21 7.31 11.96 -2.38
C ASP A 21 8.82 12.01 -2.09
N PRO A 22 9.50 13.12 -2.43
CA PRO A 22 10.96 13.21 -2.34
C PRO A 22 11.54 12.87 -0.96
N VAL A 23 10.78 13.08 0.13
CA VAL A 23 11.23 12.80 1.49
C VAL A 23 11.19 11.31 1.78
N VAL A 24 10.07 10.64 1.44
CA VAL A 24 9.94 9.20 1.64
C VAL A 24 10.72 8.42 0.60
N ASP A 25 10.85 8.92 -0.61
CA ASP A 25 11.57 8.24 -1.68
C ASP A 25 13.07 8.13 -1.38
N SER A 26 13.65 9.13 -0.70
CA SER A 26 15.06 9.14 -0.31
C SER A 26 15.38 8.31 0.95
N THR A 27 14.42 8.10 1.85
CA THR A 27 14.67 7.50 3.18
C THR A 27 13.83 6.26 3.49
N GLY A 28 12.79 6.00 2.71
CA GLY A 28 11.87 4.89 2.88
C GLY A 28 12.44 3.56 2.40
N PHE A 29 11.64 2.51 2.53
CA PHE A 29 11.94 1.16 2.07
C PHE A 29 11.10 0.83 0.84
N GLU A 30 11.69 0.15 -0.14
CA GLU A 30 10.97 -0.32 -1.32
C GLU A 30 9.85 -1.29 -0.89
N VAL A 31 8.67 -1.19 -1.52
CA VAL A 31 7.45 -1.88 -1.06
C VAL A 31 7.50 -3.41 -1.09
N ARG A 32 8.39 -4.01 -1.87
CA ARG A 32 8.62 -5.45 -1.98
C ARG A 32 9.80 -5.92 -1.13
N SER A 33 10.47 -5.02 -0.41
CA SER A 33 11.59 -5.37 0.46
C SER A 33 11.16 -6.20 1.67
N ASP A 34 12.12 -6.95 2.22
CA ASP A 34 11.96 -7.74 3.44
C ASP A 34 11.51 -6.88 4.63
N TYR A 35 11.95 -5.63 4.70
CA TYR A 35 11.53 -4.70 5.75
C TYR A 35 10.01 -4.51 5.76
N VAL A 36 9.41 -4.32 4.57
CA VAL A 36 7.96 -4.13 4.45
C VAL A 36 7.21 -5.41 4.79
N GLU A 37 7.72 -6.55 4.36
CA GLU A 37 7.14 -7.86 4.69
C GLU A 37 7.17 -8.15 6.20
N HIS A 38 8.30 -7.90 6.87
CA HIS A 38 8.46 -8.23 8.29
C HIS A 38 7.68 -7.27 9.21
N TYR A 39 7.71 -5.96 8.92
CA TYR A 39 7.24 -4.96 9.89
C TYR A 39 5.91 -4.32 9.49
N TRP A 40 5.67 -4.09 8.21
CA TRP A 40 4.43 -3.45 7.76
C TRP A 40 3.28 -4.44 7.58
N LEU A 41 3.54 -5.74 7.35
CA LEU A 41 2.49 -6.74 7.11
C LEU A 41 1.45 -6.81 8.22
N GLY A 42 1.86 -6.81 9.50
CA GLY A 42 0.93 -6.83 10.62
C GLY A 42 0.07 -5.56 10.74
N ILE A 43 0.54 -4.45 10.17
CA ILE A 43 -0.11 -3.14 10.23
C ILE A 43 -1.02 -2.94 9.01
N LEU A 44 -0.55 -3.23 7.80
CA LEU A 44 -1.34 -3.13 6.58
C LEU A 44 -2.31 -4.30 6.42
N GLY A 45 -1.98 -5.46 6.99
CA GLY A 45 -2.67 -6.71 6.76
C GLY A 45 -2.17 -7.43 5.49
N PRO A 46 -2.31 -8.76 5.40
CA PRO A 46 -1.80 -9.55 4.27
C PRO A 46 -2.34 -9.09 2.91
N THR A 47 -3.66 -8.90 2.81
CA THR A 47 -4.31 -8.46 1.56
C THR A 47 -3.76 -7.14 1.06
N SER A 48 -3.70 -6.11 1.90
CA SER A 48 -3.21 -4.79 1.49
C SER A 48 -1.72 -4.83 1.13
N THR A 49 -0.93 -5.62 1.85
CA THR A 49 0.52 -5.77 1.59
C THR A 49 0.76 -6.40 0.20
N TRP A 50 0.06 -7.49 -0.13
CA TRP A 50 0.19 -8.12 -1.44
C TRP A 50 -0.41 -7.28 -2.57
N LEU A 51 -1.52 -6.59 -2.31
CA LEU A 51 -2.10 -5.64 -3.25
C LEU A 51 -1.09 -4.52 -3.58
N LEU A 52 -0.48 -3.90 -2.57
CA LEU A 52 0.55 -2.86 -2.77
C LEU A 52 1.70 -3.35 -3.64
N ARG A 53 2.25 -4.53 -3.33
CA ARG A 53 3.34 -5.14 -4.12
C ARG A 53 2.94 -5.31 -5.58
N ARG A 54 1.70 -5.76 -5.83
CA ARG A 54 1.18 -5.91 -7.20
C ARG A 54 1.00 -4.57 -7.92
N LEU A 55 0.48 -3.56 -7.23
CA LEU A 55 0.32 -2.21 -7.80
C LEU A 55 1.67 -1.66 -8.26
N VAL A 56 2.69 -1.77 -7.40
CA VAL A 56 4.03 -1.25 -7.72
C VAL A 56 4.74 -2.09 -8.78
N SER A 57 4.54 -3.41 -8.82
CA SER A 57 5.05 -4.24 -9.94
C SER A 57 4.45 -3.85 -11.30
N GLY A 58 3.24 -3.28 -11.33
CA GLY A 58 2.69 -2.72 -12.56
C GLY A 58 3.50 -1.54 -13.08
N PHE A 59 4.08 -0.73 -12.19
CA PHE A 59 4.91 0.43 -12.57
C PHE A 59 6.24 0.05 -13.21
N ASP A 60 6.74 -1.17 -12.97
CA ASP A 60 7.92 -1.69 -13.68
C ASP A 60 7.69 -1.75 -15.20
N HIS A 61 6.43 -1.93 -15.64
CA HIS A 61 6.03 -1.96 -17.05
C HIS A 61 5.40 -0.65 -17.53
N TYR A 62 4.71 0.05 -16.63
CA TYR A 62 4.00 1.30 -16.91
C TYR A 62 4.42 2.38 -15.90
N PRO A 63 5.59 3.02 -16.10
CA PRO A 63 6.17 3.93 -15.12
C PRO A 63 5.30 5.15 -14.79
N ASP A 64 4.49 5.62 -15.74
CA ASP A 64 3.60 6.78 -15.56
C ASP A 64 2.23 6.41 -14.98
N GLY A 65 2.01 5.11 -14.68
CA GLY A 65 0.74 4.58 -14.23
C GLY A 65 -0.03 3.82 -15.31
N TYR A 66 -1.08 3.13 -14.89
CA TYR A 66 -1.89 2.25 -15.72
C TYR A 66 -3.32 2.12 -15.19
N GLU A 67 -4.21 1.60 -16.03
CA GLU A 67 -5.57 1.26 -15.63
C GLU A 67 -5.62 -0.14 -15.03
N LEU A 68 -6.05 -0.23 -13.78
CA LEU A 68 -6.16 -1.47 -13.02
C LEU A 68 -7.57 -2.04 -13.16
N ASN A 69 -7.71 -3.24 -13.71
CA ASN A 69 -8.96 -3.99 -13.66
C ASN A 69 -9.16 -4.56 -12.23
N LEU A 70 -10.19 -4.09 -11.51
CA LEU A 70 -10.43 -4.43 -10.11
C LEU A 70 -10.90 -5.89 -9.93
N PRO A 71 -11.89 -6.42 -10.68
CA PRO A 71 -12.26 -7.84 -10.62
C PRO A 71 -11.09 -8.79 -10.90
N GLU A 72 -10.34 -8.56 -11.98
CA GLU A 72 -9.21 -9.41 -12.37
C GLU A 72 -8.10 -9.37 -11.33
N THR A 73 -7.75 -8.18 -10.84
CA THR A 73 -6.71 -8.03 -9.82
C THR A 73 -7.11 -8.73 -8.53
N ALA A 74 -8.38 -8.62 -8.12
CA ALA A 74 -8.90 -9.32 -6.94
C ALA A 74 -8.80 -10.84 -7.12
N ALA A 75 -9.28 -11.37 -8.26
CA ALA A 75 -9.23 -12.79 -8.56
C ALA A 75 -7.79 -13.32 -8.56
N ALA A 76 -6.85 -12.57 -9.15
CA ALA A 76 -5.45 -12.93 -9.19
C ALA A 76 -4.75 -12.83 -7.81
N LEU A 77 -5.39 -12.23 -6.80
CA LEU A 77 -4.96 -12.26 -5.38
C LEU A 77 -5.71 -13.32 -4.57
N GLY A 78 -6.56 -14.13 -5.20
CA GLY A 78 -7.41 -15.12 -4.54
C GLY A 78 -8.58 -14.51 -3.77
N LEU A 79 -9.04 -13.32 -4.17
CA LEU A 79 -10.08 -12.55 -3.50
C LEU A 79 -11.30 -12.38 -4.41
N ASN A 80 -12.45 -12.19 -3.79
CA ASN A 80 -13.67 -11.79 -4.50
C ASN A 80 -13.73 -10.25 -4.60
N TYR A 81 -14.20 -9.75 -5.74
CA TYR A 81 -14.53 -8.34 -5.96
C TYR A 81 -16.05 -8.17 -6.03
N ARG A 82 -16.55 -7.12 -5.38
CA ARG A 82 -17.98 -6.79 -5.31
C ARG A 82 -18.13 -5.28 -5.25
N THR A 83 -18.93 -4.73 -6.17
CA THR A 83 -19.22 -3.29 -6.28
C THR A 83 -20.28 -2.83 -5.29
N ASP A 84 -21.21 -3.73 -4.92
CA ASP A 84 -22.37 -3.49 -4.06
C ASP A 84 -22.04 -3.40 -2.57
N LYS A 85 -20.94 -4.01 -2.15
CA LYS A 85 -20.58 -4.12 -0.73
C LYS A 85 -19.09 -4.22 -0.49
N GLU A 86 -18.70 -3.81 0.70
CA GLU A 86 -17.34 -3.92 1.18
C GLU A 86 -16.85 -5.38 1.10
N CYS A 87 -15.65 -5.57 0.54
CA CYS A 87 -15.02 -6.87 0.37
C CYS A 87 -13.54 -6.79 0.81
N PRO A 88 -12.86 -7.92 1.05
CA PRO A 88 -11.45 -7.90 1.45
C PRO A 88 -10.56 -7.09 0.50
N PHE A 89 -10.85 -7.10 -0.80
CA PHE A 89 -10.11 -6.34 -1.81
C PHE A 89 -10.30 -4.83 -1.65
N THR A 90 -11.54 -4.34 -1.59
CA THR A 90 -11.81 -2.90 -1.41
C THR A 90 -11.33 -2.40 -0.05
N ARG A 91 -11.47 -3.21 1.00
CA ARG A 91 -10.82 -2.94 2.31
C ARG A 91 -9.31 -2.85 2.23
N GLY A 92 -8.68 -3.66 1.38
CA GLY A 92 -7.24 -3.60 1.12
C GLY A 92 -6.83 -2.22 0.60
N ILE A 93 -7.54 -1.71 -0.41
CA ILE A 93 -7.33 -0.35 -0.95
C ILE A 93 -7.54 0.70 0.15
N ASP A 94 -8.64 0.61 0.90
CA ASP A 94 -8.95 1.56 1.96
C ASP A 94 -7.89 1.58 3.07
N ARG A 95 -7.29 0.42 3.38
CA ARG A 95 -6.18 0.35 4.34
C ARG A 95 -4.91 0.99 3.80
N LEU A 96 -4.58 0.82 2.51
CA LEU A 96 -3.44 1.53 1.90
C LEU A 96 -3.61 3.04 2.04
N VAL A 97 -4.83 3.53 1.87
CA VAL A 97 -5.15 4.95 2.06
C VAL A 97 -5.08 5.36 3.53
N MET A 98 -5.70 4.57 4.41
CA MET A 98 -5.72 4.82 5.87
C MET A 98 -4.31 4.92 6.47
N PHE A 99 -3.37 4.11 5.98
CA PHE A 99 -1.99 4.09 6.45
C PHE A 99 -1.05 4.99 5.65
N GLY A 100 -1.57 5.83 4.75
CA GLY A 100 -0.77 6.81 4.00
C GLY A 100 0.16 6.21 2.94
N VAL A 101 -0.09 4.96 2.55
CA VAL A 101 0.65 4.25 1.50
C VAL A 101 0.09 4.56 0.10
N ALA A 102 -1.18 4.93 0.05
CA ALA A 102 -1.84 5.40 -1.15
C ALA A 102 -2.69 6.64 -0.87
N GLN A 103 -3.04 7.38 -1.92
CA GLN A 103 -3.92 8.54 -1.84
C GLN A 103 -4.96 8.47 -2.95
N LYS A 104 -6.24 8.62 -2.58
CA LYS A 104 -7.33 8.72 -3.57
C LYS A 104 -7.35 10.12 -4.17
N TYR A 105 -7.53 10.16 -5.48
CA TYR A 105 -7.85 11.34 -6.27
C TYR A 105 -9.18 11.10 -7.00
N SER A 106 -9.71 12.12 -7.67
CA SER A 106 -11.07 12.12 -8.24
C SER A 106 -11.45 10.87 -9.05
N TYR A 107 -10.50 10.23 -9.73
CA TYR A 107 -10.72 9.01 -10.53
C TYR A 107 -9.51 8.05 -10.50
N GLY A 108 -8.65 8.16 -9.48
CA GLY A 108 -7.43 7.38 -9.43
C GLY A 108 -6.82 7.21 -8.05
N LEU A 109 -5.77 6.41 -7.99
CA LEU A 109 -5.04 6.07 -6.78
C LEU A 109 -3.55 6.31 -7.00
N ALA A 110 -3.00 7.33 -6.34
CA ALA A 110 -1.56 7.53 -6.26
C ALA A 110 -1.00 6.53 -5.24
N VAL A 111 0.04 5.78 -5.61
CA VAL A 111 0.59 4.69 -4.79
C VAL A 111 2.08 4.91 -4.57
N ARG A 112 2.52 4.86 -3.30
CA ARG A 112 3.94 4.94 -2.98
C ARG A 112 4.69 3.71 -3.48
N THR A 113 5.85 3.93 -4.10
CA THR A 113 6.81 2.86 -4.45
C THR A 113 7.79 2.56 -3.32
N ARG A 114 7.94 3.52 -2.40
CA ARG A 114 8.70 3.39 -1.15
C ARG A 114 7.86 3.88 0.02
N ILE A 115 7.89 3.16 1.14
CA ILE A 115 7.13 3.52 2.35
C ILE A 115 8.07 3.84 3.50
N PRO A 116 7.72 4.79 4.37
CA PRO A 116 8.62 5.21 5.43
C PRO A 116 8.90 4.08 6.41
N ALA A 117 9.97 4.24 7.19
CA ALA A 117 10.17 3.44 8.39
C ALA A 117 8.92 3.53 9.29
N LEU A 118 8.68 2.49 10.09
CA LEU A 118 7.52 2.49 10.98
C LEU A 118 7.68 3.58 12.03
N SER A 119 6.60 4.32 12.26
CA SER A 119 6.54 5.25 13.39
C SER A 119 6.70 4.50 14.72
N ALA A 120 7.26 5.16 15.73
CA ALA A 120 7.42 4.58 17.07
C ALA A 120 6.09 4.02 17.63
N ARG A 121 4.96 4.70 17.34
CA ARG A 121 3.62 4.25 17.74
C ARG A 121 3.24 2.90 17.11
N HIS A 122 3.60 2.68 15.85
CA HIS A 122 3.35 1.41 15.18
C HIS A 122 4.28 0.31 15.67
N VAL A 123 5.56 0.62 15.87
CA VAL A 123 6.54 -0.33 16.43
C VAL A 123 6.07 -0.84 17.80
N GLN A 124 5.57 0.03 18.68
CA GLN A 124 5.10 -0.37 20.02
C GLN A 124 3.98 -1.42 20.01
N ARG A 125 3.22 -1.54 18.93
CA ARG A 125 2.13 -2.52 18.77
C ARG A 125 2.60 -3.86 18.19
N LEU A 126 3.85 -3.94 17.73
CA LEU A 126 4.41 -5.18 17.23
C LEU A 126 4.69 -6.16 18.38
N PRO A 127 4.64 -7.48 18.11
CA PRO A 127 5.20 -8.50 19.00
C PRO A 127 6.63 -8.16 19.43
N GLN A 128 7.00 -8.55 20.65
CA GLN A 128 8.29 -8.20 21.25
C GLN A 128 9.49 -8.51 20.35
N HIS A 129 9.55 -9.72 19.78
CA HIS A 129 10.64 -10.13 18.91
C HIS A 129 10.78 -9.24 17.65
N LEU A 130 9.67 -8.75 17.09
CA LEU A 130 9.71 -7.83 15.94
C LEU A 130 10.16 -6.42 16.35
N ARG A 131 9.83 -5.96 17.57
CA ARG A 131 10.32 -4.66 18.08
C ARG A 131 11.84 -4.66 18.24
N GLU A 132 12.37 -5.71 18.84
CA GLU A 132 13.81 -5.88 19.05
C GLU A 132 14.54 -6.00 17.70
N SER A 133 14.04 -6.85 16.81
CA SER A 133 14.58 -6.99 15.44
C SER A 133 14.54 -5.69 14.64
N HIS A 134 13.46 -4.91 14.73
CA HIS A 134 13.31 -3.64 14.02
C HIS A 134 14.37 -2.61 14.40
N ALA A 135 14.66 -2.50 15.70
CA ALA A 135 15.71 -1.59 16.21
C ALA A 135 17.10 -1.98 15.68
N LEU A 136 17.40 -3.28 15.61
CA LEU A 136 18.64 -3.80 15.04
C LEU A 136 18.72 -3.52 13.54
N TRP A 137 17.63 -3.74 12.80
CA TRP A 137 17.56 -3.50 11.36
C TRP A 137 17.91 -2.05 11.00
N LEU A 138 17.29 -1.08 11.69
CA LEU A 138 17.56 0.33 11.44
C LEU A 138 19.01 0.73 11.74
N THR A 139 19.62 0.11 12.74
CA THR A 139 21.03 0.36 13.08
C THR A 139 21.95 -0.18 11.98
N SER A 140 21.68 -1.39 11.48
CA SER A 140 22.46 -1.99 10.37
C SER A 140 22.29 -1.26 9.04
N ALA A 141 21.10 -0.67 8.77
CA ALA A 141 20.84 0.05 7.54
C ALA A 141 21.52 1.43 7.48
N THR A 142 22.00 1.93 8.62
CA THR A 142 22.67 3.24 8.75
C THR A 142 24.20 3.11 8.83
N SER A 143 24.75 1.88 8.77
CA SER A 143 26.19 1.58 8.77
C SER A 143 26.69 1.28 7.36
#